data_AF-A0A5K1GKT3-F1
#
_entry.id   AF-A0A5K1GKT3-F1
#
_cell.length_a   1.000
_cell.length_b   1.000
_cell.length_c   1.000
_cell.angle_alpha   90.00
_cell.angle_beta   90.00
_cell.angle_gamma   90.00
#
_symmetry.space_group_name_H-M   'P 1'
#
loop_
_entity.id
_entity.type
_entity.pdbx_description
1 polymer ?
#
loop_
_entity_poly.entity_id
_entity_poly.type
_entity_poly.pdbx_seq_one_letter_code
_entity_poly.pdbx_strand_id
1 'polypeptide(L)' 'KAHSLPDLDWDDLGFGIIPTDYMYVMKCFGDGNFMEGELKEYGNIDLSPSSGVLNYGQ' A
#
# COMPACT_ATOMS: atom_id res chain seq x y z
N LYS A 1 -6.86 -13.38 21.76
CA LYS A 1 -5.76 -12.65 22.45
C LYS A 1 -6.00 -11.17 22.17
N ALA A 2 -6.03 -10.32 23.18
CA ALA A 2 -6.08 -8.87 22.95
C ALA A 2 -4.81 -8.48 22.18
N HIS A 3 -4.96 -7.89 21.01
CA HIS A 3 -3.84 -7.28 20.31
C HIS A 3 -3.41 -6.07 21.14
N SER A 4 -2.26 -6.14 21.80
CA SER A 4 -1.68 -4.96 22.43
C SER A 4 -1.44 -3.93 21.34
N LEU A 5 -1.87 -2.69 21.55
CA LEU A 5 -1.54 -1.60 20.64
C LEU A 5 -0.01 -1.52 20.51
N PRO A 6 0.53 -1.28 19.30
CA PRO A 6 1.95 -1.00 19.17
C PRO A 6 2.31 0.22 20.03
N ASP A 7 3.47 0.16 20.66
CA ASP A 7 4.02 1.26 21.46
C ASP A 7 4.45 2.38 20.51
N LEU A 8 3.52 3.30 20.22
CA LEU A 8 3.70 4.42 19.30
C LEU A 8 4.01 5.68 20.09
N ASP A 9 5.16 6.29 19.81
CA ASP A 9 5.50 7.62 20.33
C ASP A 9 4.70 8.69 19.57
N TRP A 10 3.76 9.31 20.26
CA TRP A 10 2.88 10.34 19.69
C TRP A 10 3.57 11.70 19.56
N ASP A 11 4.61 11.97 20.35
CA ASP A 11 5.34 13.24 20.32
C ASP A 11 6.32 13.29 19.14
N ASP A 12 6.82 12.13 18.69
CA ASP A 12 7.68 11.97 17.51
C ASP A 12 6.92 11.57 16.22
N LEU A 13 5.58 11.53 16.26
CA LEU A 13 4.77 11.19 15.10
C LEU A 13 4.79 12.33 14.06
N GLY A 14 5.66 12.19 13.06
CA GLY A 14 5.82 13.14 11.96
C GLY A 14 5.22 12.69 10.61
N PHE A 15 5.56 13.43 9.55
CA PHE A 15 5.25 13.05 8.17
C PHE A 15 6.36 12.13 7.63
N GLY A 16 6.06 10.84 7.55
CA GLY A 16 6.99 9.83 7.04
C GLY A 16 6.30 8.49 6.82
N ILE A 17 7.04 7.53 6.27
CA ILE A 17 6.55 6.16 6.09
C ILE A 17 6.66 5.43 7.42
N ILE A 18 5.51 5.05 7.98
CA ILE A 18 5.41 4.14 9.13
C ILE A 18 4.60 2.92 8.64
N PRO A 19 5.20 1.72 8.56
CA PRO A 19 4.49 0.52 8.13
C PRO A 19 3.29 0.23 9.03
N THR A 20 2.15 -0.08 8.41
CA THR A 20 0.91 -0.51 9.08
C THR A 20 0.69 -2.00 8.89
N ASP A 21 -0.34 -2.57 9.52
CA ASP A 21 -0.59 -4.02 9.41
C ASP A 21 -1.02 -4.43 7.98
N TYR A 22 -1.83 -3.59 7.32
CA TYR A 22 -2.41 -3.91 6.02
C TYR A 22 -2.38 -2.72 5.05
N MET A 23 -2.49 -3.02 3.76
CA MET A 23 -2.74 -2.12 2.65
C MET A 23 -3.86 -2.67 1.76
N TYR A 24 -4.60 -1.78 1.09
CA TYR A 24 -5.62 -2.18 0.13
C TYR A 24 -5.02 -2.25 -1.28
N VAL A 25 -5.27 -3.34 -2.01
CA VAL A 25 -4.78 -3.55 -3.37
C VAL A 25 -5.95 -3.73 -4.32
N MET A 26 -5.91 -2.99 -5.42
CA MET A 26 -6.88 -3.05 -6.51
C MET A 26 -6.16 -3.13 -7.85
N LYS A 27 -6.75 -3.85 -8.80
CA LYS A 27 -6.29 -3.89 -10.18
C LYS A 27 -7.34 -3.27 -11.09
N CYS A 28 -6.86 -2.57 -12.12
CA CYS A 28 -7.67 -1.95 -13.16
C CYS A 28 -7.04 -2.30 -14.51
N PHE A 29 -7.87 -2.56 -15.53
CA PHE A 29 -7.42 -2.82 -16.89
C PHE A 29 -7.68 -1.59 -17.78
N GLY A 30 -7.24 -1.66 -19.04
CA GLY A 30 -7.33 -0.54 -19.98
C GLY A 30 -8.76 -0.09 -20.32
N ASP A 31 -9.78 -0.79 -19.85
CA ASP A 31 -11.19 -0.41 -19.94
C ASP A 31 -11.64 0.57 -18.84
N GLY A 32 -10.76 0.90 -17.89
CA GLY A 32 -11.00 1.86 -16.81
C GLY A 32 -11.86 1.30 -15.67
N ASN A 33 -12.16 0.00 -15.68
CA ASN A 33 -12.94 -0.63 -14.63
C ASN A 33 -12.03 -1.12 -13.50
N PHE A 34 -12.37 -0.70 -12.28
CA PHE A 34 -11.79 -1.28 -11.06
C PHE A 34 -12.41 -2.66 -10.83
N MET A 35 -11.56 -3.65 -10.57
CA MET A 35 -12.01 -4.98 -10.17
C MET A 35 -12.49 -4.98 -8.71
N GLU A 36 -12.74 -6.14 -8.13
CA GLU A 36 -12.79 -6.27 -6.68
C GLU A 36 -11.36 -6.25 -6.11
N GLY A 37 -11.18 -5.55 -5.00
CA GLY A 37 -9.88 -5.38 -4.36
C GLY A 37 -9.82 -6.12 -3.03
N GLU A 38 -8.63 -6.22 -2.47
CA GLU A 38 -8.37 -7.02 -1.27
C GLU A 38 -7.48 -6.25 -0.28
N LEU A 39 -7.65 -6.54 1.01
CA LEU A 39 -6.68 -6.16 2.04
C LEU A 39 -5.55 -7.18 2.08
N LYS A 40 -4.32 -6.70 1.99
CA LYS A 40 -3.09 -7.49 2.09
C LYS A 40 -2.19 -6.95 3.19
N GLU A 41 -1.33 -7.79 3.74
CA GLU A 41 -0.28 -7.33 4.64
C GLU A 41 0.56 -6.23 3.96
N TYR A 42 0.92 -5.20 4.71
CA TYR A 42 1.73 -4.11 4.18
C TYR A 42 3.10 -4.63 3.70
N GLY A 43 3.48 -4.29 2.48
CA GLY A 43 4.75 -4.75 1.93
C GLY A 43 4.98 -4.32 0.50
N ASN A 44 5.98 -4.94 -0.12
CA ASN A 44 6.38 -4.64 -1.49
C ASN A 44 5.27 -5.03 -2.49
N ILE A 45 5.23 -4.30 -3.61
CA ILE A 45 4.38 -4.63 -4.76
C ILE A 45 5.25 -5.07 -5.95
N ASP A 46 4.75 -6.05 -6.71
CA ASP A 46 5.39 -6.48 -7.95
C ASP A 46 4.94 -5.61 -9.12
N LEU A 47 5.90 -5.08 -9.86
CA LEU A 47 5.66 -4.25 -11.04
C LEU A 47 6.50 -4.78 -12.22
N SER A 48 5.93 -4.72 -13.43
CA SER A 48 6.72 -4.97 -14.64
C SER A 48 7.83 -3.93 -14.75
N PRO A 49 9.06 -4.29 -15.17
CA PRO A 49 10.11 -3.31 -15.48
C PRO A 49 9.67 -2.27 -16.52
N SER A 50 8.73 -2.63 -17.41
CA SER A 50 8.15 -1.74 -18.42
C SER A 50 6.94 -0.93 -17.95
N SER A 51 6.63 -0.90 -16.64
CA SER A 51 5.46 -0.19 -16.10
C SER A 51 5.51 1.31 -16.40
N GLY A 52 4.37 1.89 -16.80
CA GLY A 52 4.26 3.31 -17.16
C GLY A 52 4.68 4.25 -16.03
N VAL A 53 4.30 3.94 -14.78
CA VAL A 53 4.70 4.72 -13.59
C VAL A 53 6.23 4.82 -13.43
N LEU A 54 6.97 3.77 -13.83
CA LEU A 54 8.43 3.74 -13.73
C LEU A 54 9.14 4.44 -14.89
N ASN A 55 8.51 4.51 -16.06
CA ASN A 55 9.14 4.97 -17.30
C ASN A 55 8.66 6.37 -17.75
N TYR A 56 7.44 6.75 -17.39
CA TYR A 56 6.77 7.97 -17.86
C TYR A 56 6.07 8.76 -16.75
N GLY A 57 6.09 8.30 -15.49
CA GLY A 57 5.50 9.00 -14.35
C GLY A 57 4.00 9.27 -14.49
N GLN A 58 3.30 8.39 -15.21
CA GLN A 58 1.85 8.46 -15.45
C GLN A 58 1.04 8.36 -14.15
#